data_AF-A0A260YRA8-F1
#
_entry.id   AF-A0A260YRA8-F1
#
_cell.length_a   1.000
_cell.length_b   1.000
_cell.length_c   1.000
_cell.angle_alpha   90.00
_cell.angle_beta   90.00
_cell.angle_gamma   90.00
#
_symmetry.space_group_name_H-M   'P 1'
#
loop_
_entity.id
_entity.type
_entity.pdbx_description
1 polymer ?
#
loop_
_entity_poly.entity_id
_entity_poly.type
_entity_poly.pdbx_seq_one_letter_code
_entity_poly.pdbx_strand_id
1 'polypeptide(L)' 'MELGIDGTHHSLRRGAANDSQRQGFSKEEIKARGRWRSDAGLERYFVDTPDAQGVTGGAETEEIEGPPVLVRQAE' A
#
# COMPACT_ATOMS: atom_id res chain seq x y z
N MET A 1 4.04 25.02 -3.58
CA MET A 1 3.43 23.71 -3.89
C MET A 1 3.34 22.96 -2.58
N GLU A 2 2.21 23.11 -1.89
CA GLU A 2 1.90 22.30 -0.72
C GLU A 2 1.48 20.94 -1.26
N LEU A 3 2.35 19.93 -1.08
CA LEU A 3 1.97 18.55 -1.37
C LEU A 3 0.80 18.26 -0.42
N GLY A 4 -0.42 18.14 -0.98
CA GLY A 4 -1.67 17.85 -0.26
C GLY A 4 -1.71 16.45 0.37
N ILE A 5 -0.60 16.05 0.96
CA ILE A 5 -0.50 14.89 1.81
C ILE A 5 -0.93 15.42 3.18
N ASP A 6 -2.20 15.21 3.52
CA ASP A 6 -2.67 15.23 4.90
C ASP A 6 -2.07 14.00 5.62
N GLY A 7 -0.74 13.94 5.61
CA GLY A 7 0.08 12.89 6.13
C GLY A 7 0.16 13.10 7.63
N THR A 8 -0.99 12.98 8.30
CA THR A 8 -1.03 12.85 9.75
C THR A 8 0.09 11.88 10.12
N HIS A 9 0.91 12.17 11.13
CA HIS A 9 2.07 11.36 11.54
C HIS A 9 1.81 9.84 11.50
N HIS A 10 0.57 9.43 11.77
CA HIS A 10 0.04 8.08 11.60
C HIS A 10 0.18 7.48 10.18
N SER A 11 -0.19 8.21 9.12
CA SER A 11 -0.12 7.78 7.71
C SER A 11 1.32 7.53 7.26
N LEU A 12 2.26 8.40 7.66
CA LEU A 12 3.69 8.21 7.36
C LEU A 12 4.25 6.98 8.07
N ARG A 13 3.92 6.79 9.35
CA ARG A 13 4.32 5.58 10.10
C ARG A 13 3.71 4.31 9.51
N ARG A 14 2.48 4.39 8.97
CA ARG A 14 1.84 3.28 8.26
C ARG A 14 2.59 2.94 6.98
N GLY A 15 2.84 3.94 6.13
CA GLY A 15 3.58 3.75 4.89
C GLY A 15 4.95 3.11 5.12
N ALA A 16 5.74 3.66 6.05
CA ALA A 16 7.07 3.16 6.35
C ALA A 16 7.09 1.73 6.92
N ALA A 17 6.11 1.37 7.77
CA ALA A 17 6.01 0.01 8.31
C ALA A 17 5.68 -1.02 7.21
N ASN A 18 4.73 -0.70 6.33
CA ASN A 18 4.35 -1.59 5.23
C ASN A 18 5.44 -1.69 4.16
N ASP A 19 6.11 -0.59 3.85
CA ASP A 19 7.23 -0.58 2.91
C ASP A 19 8.38 -1.46 3.43
N SER A 20 8.66 -1.39 4.73
CA SER A 20 9.66 -2.27 5.36
C SER A 20 9.24 -3.74 5.31
N GLN A 21 7.94 -4.04 5.48
CA GLN A 21 7.43 -5.41 5.33
C GLN A 21 7.57 -5.91 3.89
N ARG A 22 7.26 -5.09 2.89
CA ARG A 22 7.43 -5.42 1.46
C ARG A 22 8.88 -5.64 1.07
N GLN A 23 9.81 -4.94 1.72
CA GLN A 23 11.25 -5.17 1.56
C GLN A 23 11.75 -6.45 2.25
N GLY A 24 10.88 -7.18 2.96
CA GLY A 24 11.21 -8.44 3.61
C GLY A 24 11.85 -8.31 5.00
N PHE A 25 11.79 -7.13 5.64
CA PHE A 25 12.30 -6.99 7.00
C PHE A 25 11.45 -7.77 7.99
N SER A 26 12.11 -8.39 8.97
CA SER A 26 11.42 -9.05 10.07
C SER A 26 10.66 -8.05 10.94
N LYS A 27 9.61 -8.51 11.63
CA LYS A 27 8.82 -7.68 12.55
C LYS A 27 9.68 -6.98 13.60
N GLU A 28 10.71 -7.65 14.13
CA GLU A 28 11.65 -7.07 15.11
C GLU A 28 12.47 -5.93 14.52
N GLU A 29 12.96 -6.07 13.29
CA GLU A 29 13.69 -5.01 12.59
C GLU A 29 12.79 -3.80 12.31
N ILE A 30 11.55 -4.03 11.87
CA ILE A 30 10.58 -2.95 11.62
C ILE A 30 10.25 -2.23 12.94
N LYS A 31 10.08 -2.99 14.03
CA LYS A 31 9.85 -2.46 15.37
C LYS A 31 10.99 -1.55 15.83
N ALA A 32 12.24 -2.00 15.67
CA ALA A 32 13.43 -1.24 16.03
C ALA A 32 13.56 0.04 15.18
N ARG A 33 13.42 -0.07 13.85
CA ARG A 33 13.54 1.06 12.91
C ARG A 33 12.51 2.15 13.15
N GLY A 34 11.24 1.77 13.35
CA GLY A 34 10.16 2.72 13.61
C GLY A 34 10.03 3.14 15.07
N ARG A 35 10.95 2.70 15.95
CA ARG A 35 10.95 2.97 17.41
C ARG A 35 9.61 2.67 18.07
N TRP A 36 9.04 1.53 17.71
CA TRP A 36 7.73 1.09 18.18
C TRP A 36 7.83 0.63 19.63
N ARG A 37 6.94 1.14 20.48
CA ARG A 37 6.90 0.82 21.91
C ARG A 37 6.46 -0.62 22.20
N SER A 38 5.74 -1.25 21.29
CA SER A 38 5.24 -2.61 21.44
C SER A 38 4.91 -3.23 20.08
N ASP A 39 4.90 -4.55 20.03
CA ASP A 39 4.50 -5.34 18.86
C ASP A 39 3.05 -5.06 18.47
N ALA A 40 2.13 -5.09 19.44
CA ALA A 40 0.73 -4.75 19.21
C ALA A 40 0.54 -3.32 18.68
N GLY A 41 1.44 -2.40 19.01
CA GLY A 41 1.43 -1.03 18.48
C GLY A 41 1.84 -0.96 17.01
N LEU A 42 2.79 -1.80 16.60
CA LEU A 42 3.26 -1.93 15.22
C LEU A 42 2.23 -2.66 14.34
N GLU A 43 1.64 -3.75 14.83
CA GLU A 43 0.72 -4.60 14.06
C GLU A 43 -0.49 -3.86 13.51
N ARG A 44 -0.96 -2.83 14.21
CA ARG A 44 -2.07 -1.97 13.73
C ARG A 44 -1.77 -1.21 12.43
N TYR A 45 -0.50 -1.14 12.05
CA TYR A 45 -0.04 -0.42 10.87
C TYR A 45 0.26 -1.36 9.72
N PHE A 46 0.34 -2.67 9.94
CA PHE A 46 0.43 -3.62 8.85
C PHE A 46 -0.94 -3.70 8.16
N VAL A 47 -0.94 -3.37 6.87
CA VAL A 47 -2.08 -3.56 6.00
C VAL A 47 -2.07 -5.03 5.60
N ASP A 48 -3.25 -5.62 5.59
CA ASP A 48 -3.45 -6.93 5.00
C ASP A 48 -3.15 -6.82 3.50
N THR A 49 -1.96 -7.27 3.10
CA THR A 49 -1.51 -7.22 1.70
C THR A 49 -1.87 -8.55 1.03
N PRO A 50 -2.23 -8.56 -0.26
CA PRO A 50 -2.54 -9.81 -0.98
C PRO A 50 -1.41 -10.85 -0.83
N ASP A 51 -0.17 -10.38 -0.86
CA ASP A 51 1.03 -11.18 -0.62
C ASP A 51 1.03 -11.86 0.77
N ALA A 52 0.62 -11.13 1.81
CA ALA A 52 0.46 -11.68 3.17
C ALA A 52 -0.68 -12.72 3.28
N GLN A 53 -1.65 -12.70 2.37
CA GLN A 53 -2.70 -13.72 2.27
C GLN A 53 -2.31 -14.90 1.36
N GLY A 54 -1.08 -14.91 0.80
CA GLY A 54 -0.67 -15.91 -0.20
C GLY A 54 -1.34 -15.71 -1.56
N VAL A 55 -1.95 -14.56 -1.81
CA VAL A 55 -2.49 -14.18 -3.12
C VAL A 55 -1.39 -13.48 -3.89
N THR A 56 -0.55 -14.26 -4.57
CA THR A 56 0.36 -13.78 -5.62
C THR A 56 -0.45 -13.59 -6.90
N GLY A 57 -1.37 -12.62 -6.89
CA GLY A 57 -2.07 -12.18 -8.09
C GLY A 57 -1.06 -11.52 -9.02
N GLY A 58 -0.64 -12.24 -10.05
CA GLY A 58 0.09 -11.63 -11.16
C GLY A 58 -0.69 -10.42 -11.62
N ALA A 59 -0.01 -9.29 -11.77
CA ALA A 59 -0.46 -8.28 -12.70
C ALA A 59 -0.37 -8.93 -14.09
N GLU A 60 -1.34 -9.76 -14.45
CA GLU A 60 -1.81 -9.74 -15.81
C GLU A 60 -2.24 -8.29 -16.03
N THR A 61 -1.43 -7.60 -16.82
CA THR A 61 -1.86 -6.41 -17.54
C THR A 61 -3.07 -6.84 -18.34
N GLU A 62 -4.25 -6.81 -17.71
CA GLU A 62 -5.49 -6.74 -18.43
C GLU A 62 -5.36 -5.43 -19.21
N GLU A 63 -5.06 -5.56 -20.50
CA GLU A 63 -5.23 -4.49 -21.46
C GLU A 63 -6.69 -4.09 -21.31
N ILE A 64 -6.93 -3.10 -20.46
CA ILE A 64 -8.17 -2.35 -20.44
C ILE A 64 -8.25 -1.68 -21.81
N GLU A 65 -8.83 -2.41 -22.76
CA GLU A 65 -9.43 -1.84 -23.96
C GLU A 65 -10.16 -0.60 -23.49
N GLY A 66 -9.70 0.54 -24.01
CA GLY A 66 -10.08 1.85 -23.51
C GLY A 66 -11.59 2.03 -23.44
N PRO A 67 -12.06 3.05 -22.71
CA PRO A 67 -13.49 3.29 -22.54
C PRO A 67 -14.20 3.31 -23.91
N PRO A 68 -15.41 2.74 -24.02
CA PRO A 68 -16.09 2.61 -25.30
C PRO A 68 -16.18 3.99 -25.98
N VAL A 69 -15.65 4.09 -27.19
CA VAL A 69 -15.72 5.32 -28.00
C VAL A 69 -17.19 5.54 -28.35
N LEU A 70 -17.81 6.54 -27.72
CA LEU A 70 -19.15 6.98 -28.06
C LEU A 70 -19.12 7.66 -29.45
N VAL A 71 -19.36 6.87 -30.49
CA VAL A 71 -19.59 7.39 -31.85
C VAL A 71 -20.92 8.16 -31.83
N ARG A 72 -20.85 9.47 -32.08
CA ARG A 72 -22.06 10.28 -32.27
C ARG A 72 -22.73 9.83 -33.57
N GLN A 73 -23.91 9.22 -33.44
CA GLN A 73 -24.81 9.04 -34.58
C GLN A 73 -25.31 10.43 -35.00
N ALA A 74 -25.09 10.78 -36.25
CA ALA A 74 -25.60 12.01 -36.84
C ALA A 74 -26.82 11.65 -37.69
N GLU A 75 -28.00 12.04 -37.24
CA GLU A 75 -29.16 12.38 -38.06
C GLU A 75 -29.90 13.57 -37.44
#